data_AF-A0A6M6DZV6-F1
#
_entry.id   AF-A0A6M6DZV6-F1
#
_cell.length_a   1.000
_cell.length_b   1.000
_cell.length_c   1.000
_cell.angle_alpha   90.00
_cell.angle_beta   90.00
_cell.angle_gamma   90.00
#
_symmetry.space_group_name_H-M   'P 1'
#
loop_
_entity.id
_entity.type
_entity.pdbx_description
1 polymer ?
#
loop_
_entity_poly.entity_id
_entity_poly.type
_entity_poly.pdbx_seq_one_letter_code
_entity_poly.pdbx_strand_id
1 'polypeptide(L)'
;MSSSREGLENFMELLKQQEKETVHCFKTEVKKTKQPQKRVNKKPVDSTTAIKRKVSQQLKKRDPFYNQFIIFDSSKPLSIEENNKLKRLLGREVQMWEGDFQRFIYKFPNGSGVSVIMSTYTAGYWEVSDMTFPSKSIQKALPKKKRLRKKLMAKYNLKSTTTSNINRYAFFNNVEEHMGKVYAASK
;
A
#
# COMPACT_ATOMS: atom_id res chain seq x y z
N MET A 1 42.14 66.71 35.50
CA MET A 1 40.67 66.80 35.45
C MET A 1 40.26 67.01 34.00
N SER A 2 39.95 65.93 33.29
CA SER A 2 39.54 65.96 31.88
C SER A 2 38.00 65.90 31.80
N SER A 3 37.47 66.87 31.08
CA SER A 3 36.08 67.29 31.02
C SER A 3 35.15 66.22 30.44
N SER A 4 34.05 65.94 31.14
CA SER A 4 32.92 65.06 30.75
C SER A 4 32.17 65.49 29.47
N ARG A 5 32.68 66.49 28.73
CA ARG A 5 32.10 67.03 27.50
C ARG A 5 32.57 66.31 26.23
N GLU A 6 33.79 65.77 26.22
CA GLU A 6 34.36 65.05 25.06
C GLU A 6 33.69 63.68 24.82
N GLY A 7 33.20 63.02 25.88
CA GLY A 7 32.50 61.74 25.76
C GLY A 7 31.10 61.86 25.14
N LEU A 8 30.43 63.00 25.31
CA LEU A 8 29.08 63.23 24.78
C LEU A 8 29.11 63.55 23.28
N GLU A 9 30.12 64.29 22.82
CA GLU A 9 30.30 64.62 21.40
C GLU A 9 30.60 63.36 20.58
N ASN A 10 31.46 62.46 21.08
CA ASN A 10 31.70 61.17 20.45
C ASN A 10 30.46 60.27 20.40
N PHE A 11 29.58 60.31 21.41
CA PHE A 11 28.33 59.53 21.40
C PHE A 11 27.30 60.08 20.40
N MET A 12 27.20 61.41 20.28
CA MET A 12 26.31 62.07 19.32
C MET A 12 26.77 61.87 17.87
N GLU A 13 28.09 61.80 17.64
CA GLU A 13 28.64 61.52 16.32
C GLU A 13 28.41 60.05 15.90
N LEU A 14 28.48 59.12 16.86
CA LEU A 14 28.15 57.70 16.67
C LEU A 14 26.66 57.49 16.32
N LEU A 15 25.75 58.20 16.97
CA LEU A 15 24.32 58.17 16.66
C LEU A 15 24.01 58.72 15.26
N LYS A 16 24.68 59.79 14.83
CA LYS A 16 24.54 60.34 13.47
C LYS A 16 25.08 59.40 12.39
N GLN A 17 26.11 58.60 12.68
CA GLN A 17 26.59 57.57 11.77
C GLN A 17 25.60 56.39 11.68
N GLN A 18 24.98 56.01 12.80
CA GLN A 18 23.96 54.96 12.83
C GLN A 18 22.67 55.36 12.09
N GLU A 19 22.26 56.62 12.16
CA GLU A 19 21.14 57.16 11.35
C GLU A 19 21.46 57.19 9.85
N LYS A 20 22.71 57.45 9.44
CA LYS A 20 23.10 57.44 8.02
C LYS A 20 23.21 56.03 7.44
N GLU A 21 23.64 55.04 8.23
CA GLU A 21 23.71 53.64 7.78
C GLU A 21 22.33 52.95 7.74
N THR A 22 21.38 53.37 8.58
CA THR A 22 20.02 52.77 8.60
C THR A 22 19.08 53.33 7.54
N VAL A 23 19.38 54.47 6.91
CA VAL A 23 18.54 55.06 5.85
C VAL A 23 18.81 54.44 4.46
N HIS A 24 19.85 53.60 4.30
CA HIS A 24 20.20 53.02 3.00
C HIS A 24 19.77 51.56 2.74
N CYS A 25 19.03 50.93 3.64
CA CYS A 25 18.44 49.62 3.37
C CYS A 25 16.96 49.65 3.70
N PHE A 26 16.13 49.72 2.65
CA PHE A 26 14.81 49.09 2.46
C PHE A 26 13.98 49.88 1.44
N LYS A 27 14.50 50.00 0.20
CA LYS A 27 13.61 50.00 -0.97
C LYS A 27 13.21 48.55 -1.24
N THR A 28 12.35 47.99 -0.41
CA THR A 28 11.52 46.87 -0.85
C THR A 28 10.41 47.44 -1.70
N GLU A 29 10.50 47.21 -3.01
CA GLU A 29 9.36 47.37 -3.90
C GLU A 29 8.15 46.65 -3.29
N VAL A 30 7.09 47.42 -3.02
CA VAL A 30 5.78 46.87 -2.65
C VAL A 30 5.23 46.17 -3.89
N LYS A 31 5.62 44.91 -4.09
CA LYS A 31 4.93 44.02 -5.02
C LYS A 31 3.56 43.73 -4.43
N LYS A 32 2.56 44.43 -5.00
CA LYS A 32 1.11 44.19 -4.94
C LYS A 32 0.73 43.05 -4.02
N THR A 33 0.11 43.41 -2.90
CA THR A 33 -0.60 42.53 -1.98
C THR A 33 -1.42 41.54 -2.81
N LYS A 34 -0.97 40.28 -2.89
CA LYS A 34 -1.80 39.21 -3.43
C LYS A 34 -2.99 39.13 -2.49
N GLN A 35 -4.19 39.35 -3.03
CA GLN A 35 -5.44 39.10 -2.32
C GLN A 35 -5.35 37.73 -1.63
N PRO A 36 -5.88 37.57 -0.41
CA PRO A 36 -5.93 36.27 0.23
C PRO A 36 -6.70 35.36 -0.73
N GLN A 37 -5.99 34.41 -1.35
CA GLN A 37 -6.63 33.36 -2.10
C GLN A 37 -7.57 32.68 -1.10
N LYS A 38 -8.89 32.77 -1.35
CA LYS A 38 -9.86 31.91 -0.68
C LYS A 38 -9.23 30.53 -0.65
N ARG A 39 -9.01 29.96 0.55
CA ARG A 39 -8.70 28.54 0.68
C ARG A 39 -9.88 27.85 0.04
N VAL A 40 -9.73 27.50 -1.23
CA VAL A 40 -10.62 26.56 -1.89
C VAL A 40 -10.43 25.32 -1.03
N ASN A 41 -11.46 24.98 -0.26
CA ASN A 41 -11.58 23.66 0.32
C ASN A 41 -11.51 22.71 -0.87
N LYS A 42 -10.29 22.27 -1.22
CA LYS A 42 -10.10 21.17 -2.15
C LYS A 42 -10.82 20.04 -1.46
N LYS A 43 -11.99 19.67 -1.99
CA LYS A 43 -12.63 18.41 -1.65
C LYS A 43 -11.52 17.36 -1.66
N PRO A 44 -11.41 16.52 -0.62
CA PRO A 44 -10.35 15.52 -0.57
C PRO A 44 -10.34 14.81 -1.90
N VAL A 45 -9.21 14.90 -2.62
CA VAL A 45 -9.04 14.21 -3.90
C VAL A 45 -9.29 12.74 -3.59
N ASP A 46 -10.25 12.11 -4.27
CA ASP A 46 -10.57 10.69 -4.12
C ASP A 46 -9.30 9.86 -4.41
N SER A 47 -8.55 9.60 -3.33
CA SER A 47 -7.27 8.88 -3.35
C SER A 47 -7.45 7.47 -3.90
N THR A 48 -8.64 6.91 -3.70
CA THR A 48 -9.14 5.65 -4.26
C THR A 48 -9.05 5.60 -5.79
N THR A 49 -9.46 6.64 -6.51
CA THR A 49 -9.44 6.65 -7.98
C THR A 49 -8.02 6.70 -8.53
N ALA A 50 -7.15 7.48 -7.89
CA ALA A 50 -5.74 7.53 -8.23
C ALA A 50 -5.02 6.18 -7.99
N ILE A 51 -5.32 5.52 -6.86
CA ILE A 51 -4.76 4.20 -6.54
C ILE A 51 -5.23 3.16 -7.56
N LYS A 52 -6.53 3.10 -7.90
CA LYS A 52 -7.06 2.19 -8.93
C LYS A 52 -6.35 2.34 -10.27
N ARG A 53 -6.06 3.58 -10.70
CA ARG A 53 -5.30 3.86 -11.93
C ARG A 53 -3.85 3.39 -11.83
N LYS A 54 -3.18 3.60 -10.70
CA LYS A 54 -1.82 3.10 -10.48
C LYS A 54 -1.78 1.57 -10.52
N VAL A 55 -2.74 0.92 -9.88
CA VAL A 55 -2.90 -0.54 -9.88
C VAL A 55 -3.05 -1.06 -11.31
N SER A 56 -3.98 -0.49 -12.09
CA SER A 56 -4.20 -0.95 -13.47
C SER A 56 -2.98 -0.75 -14.37
N GLN A 57 -2.21 0.33 -14.18
CA GLN A 57 -0.96 0.57 -14.90
C GLN A 57 0.13 -0.45 -14.55
N GLN A 58 0.31 -0.78 -13.28
CA GLN A 58 1.29 -1.79 -12.86
C GLN A 58 0.90 -3.17 -13.39
N LEU A 59 -0.38 -3.55 -13.30
CA LEU A 59 -0.86 -4.85 -13.76
C LEU A 59 -0.78 -5.05 -15.27
N LYS A 60 -0.79 -3.97 -16.07
CA LYS A 60 -0.54 -4.06 -17.52
C LYS A 60 0.89 -4.51 -17.85
N LYS A 61 1.83 -4.30 -16.95
CA LYS A 61 3.25 -4.66 -17.11
C LYS A 61 3.62 -5.96 -16.41
N ARG A 62 2.64 -6.66 -15.81
CA ARG A 62 2.89 -7.90 -15.08
C ARG A 62 3.41 -8.99 -16.03
N ASP A 63 4.28 -9.85 -15.50
CA ASP A 63 4.80 -11.00 -16.20
C ASP A 63 3.66 -11.99 -16.54
N PRO A 64 3.42 -12.29 -17.82
CA PRO A 64 2.41 -13.26 -18.25
C PRO A 64 2.61 -14.65 -17.68
N PHE A 65 3.85 -15.04 -17.35
CA PHE A 65 4.19 -16.37 -16.84
C PHE A 65 3.38 -16.73 -15.59
N TYR A 66 3.18 -15.79 -14.65
CA TYR A 66 2.47 -16.07 -13.41
C TYR A 66 0.95 -16.16 -13.56
N ASN A 67 0.39 -15.68 -14.68
CA ASN A 67 -1.05 -15.67 -14.90
C ASN A 67 -1.66 -17.08 -14.95
N GLN A 68 -0.88 -18.08 -15.38
CA GLN A 68 -1.31 -19.48 -15.42
C GLN A 68 -1.57 -20.07 -14.02
N PHE A 69 -0.98 -19.48 -12.97
CA PHE A 69 -1.10 -19.96 -11.59
C PHE A 69 -2.21 -19.25 -10.80
N ILE A 70 -2.92 -18.30 -11.42
CA ILE A 70 -4.01 -17.57 -10.76
C ILE A 70 -5.20 -18.51 -10.57
N ILE A 71 -5.59 -18.74 -9.31
CA ILE A 71 -6.81 -19.48 -8.95
C ILE A 71 -7.94 -18.56 -8.52
N PHE A 72 -7.65 -17.29 -8.25
CA PHE A 72 -8.63 -16.26 -7.90
C PHE A 72 -8.16 -14.90 -8.39
N ASP A 73 -9.07 -14.17 -9.03
CA ASP A 73 -8.87 -12.80 -9.50
C ASP A 73 -10.14 -12.01 -9.17
N SER A 74 -10.03 -11.00 -8.29
CA SER A 74 -11.18 -10.20 -7.87
C SER A 74 -11.75 -9.30 -8.97
N SER A 75 -11.03 -9.10 -10.08
CA SER A 75 -11.51 -8.28 -11.20
C SER A 75 -12.54 -9.01 -12.06
N LYS A 76 -12.64 -10.35 -11.92
CA LYS A 76 -13.55 -11.20 -12.68
C LYS A 76 -14.71 -11.65 -11.78
N PRO A 77 -15.95 -11.70 -12.29
CA PRO A 77 -17.05 -12.30 -11.54
C PRO A 77 -16.76 -13.79 -11.33
N LEU A 78 -16.98 -14.29 -10.12
CA LEU A 78 -16.90 -15.73 -9.84
C LEU A 78 -18.26 -16.39 -10.00
N SER A 79 -18.30 -17.46 -10.79
CA SER A 79 -19.44 -18.38 -10.79
C SER A 79 -19.56 -19.11 -9.45
N ILE A 80 -20.76 -19.64 -9.18
CA ILE A 80 -21.03 -20.46 -7.99
C ILE A 80 -20.11 -21.69 -7.96
N GLU A 81 -19.85 -22.30 -9.12
CA GLU A 81 -18.99 -23.47 -9.26
C GLU A 81 -17.52 -23.16 -8.94
N GLU A 82 -17.00 -22.05 -9.48
CA GLU A 82 -15.64 -21.59 -9.19
C GLU A 82 -15.47 -21.24 -7.71
N ASN A 83 -16.45 -20.54 -7.11
CA ASN A 83 -16.42 -20.23 -5.69
C ASN A 83 -16.41 -21.51 -4.83
N ASN A 84 -17.21 -22.52 -5.21
CA ASN A 84 -17.21 -23.82 -4.53
C ASN A 84 -15.87 -24.56 -4.68
N LYS A 85 -15.24 -24.52 -5.86
CA LYS A 85 -13.91 -25.09 -6.11
C LYS A 85 -12.85 -24.38 -5.27
N LEU A 86 -12.91 -23.05 -5.21
CA LEU A 86 -12.02 -22.21 -4.41
C LEU A 86 -12.15 -22.51 -2.91
N LYS A 87 -13.39 -22.63 -2.41
CA LYS A 87 -13.68 -23.03 -1.03
C LYS A 87 -13.06 -24.38 -0.68
N ARG A 88 -13.15 -25.37 -1.58
CA ARG A 88 -12.53 -26.69 -1.38
C ARG A 88 -11.01 -26.61 -1.33
N LEU A 89 -10.39 -25.79 -2.19
CA LEU A 89 -8.93 -25.62 -2.25
C LEU A 89 -8.37 -24.87 -1.04
N LEU A 90 -9.04 -23.80 -0.62
CA LEU A 90 -8.58 -22.92 0.47
C LEU A 90 -9.04 -23.35 1.86
N GLY A 91 -10.04 -24.24 1.91
CA GLY A 91 -10.69 -24.67 3.15
C GLY A 91 -11.64 -23.64 3.78
N ARG A 92 -11.80 -22.49 3.14
CA ARG A 92 -12.60 -21.35 3.59
C ARG A 92 -13.07 -20.53 2.40
N GLU A 93 -14.07 -19.70 2.64
CA GLU A 93 -14.50 -18.68 1.69
C GLU A 93 -13.45 -17.56 1.62
N VAL A 94 -13.23 -17.03 0.42
CA VAL A 94 -12.42 -15.83 0.23
C VAL A 94 -13.27 -14.63 0.63
N GLN A 95 -12.90 -13.99 1.74
CA GLN A 95 -13.55 -12.79 2.21
C GLN A 95 -13.03 -11.60 1.39
N MET A 96 -13.88 -11.06 0.51
CA MET A 96 -13.65 -9.77 -0.13
C MET A 96 -14.09 -8.68 0.83
N TRP A 97 -13.19 -7.74 1.15
CA TRP A 97 -13.51 -6.62 2.03
C TRP A 97 -13.94 -5.41 1.21
N GLU A 98 -14.81 -4.59 1.78
CA GLU A 98 -15.13 -3.29 1.22
C GLU A 98 -13.86 -2.42 1.21
N GLY A 99 -13.46 -1.95 0.03
CA GLY A 99 -12.20 -1.23 -0.18
C GLY A 99 -11.07 -2.05 -0.80
N ASP A 100 -11.27 -3.35 -1.06
CA ASP A 100 -10.33 -4.13 -1.88
C ASP A 100 -10.34 -3.58 -3.33
N PHE A 101 -9.19 -3.09 -3.80
CA PHE A 101 -9.04 -2.63 -5.17
C PHE A 101 -8.73 -3.78 -6.12
N GLN A 102 -7.84 -4.67 -5.69
CA GLN A 102 -7.47 -5.86 -6.43
C GLN A 102 -6.96 -6.93 -5.48
N ARG A 103 -7.38 -8.17 -5.72
CA ARG A 103 -6.88 -9.36 -5.03
C ARG A 103 -6.60 -10.47 -6.03
N PHE A 104 -5.47 -11.13 -5.84
CA PHE A 104 -5.10 -12.34 -6.54
C PHE A 104 -4.74 -13.44 -5.54
N ILE A 105 -5.03 -14.68 -5.90
CA ILE A 105 -4.48 -15.85 -5.22
C ILE A 105 -3.79 -16.70 -6.27
N TYR A 106 -2.49 -16.91 -6.08
CA TYR A 106 -1.65 -17.75 -6.93
C TYR A 106 -1.42 -19.09 -6.22
N LYS A 107 -1.53 -20.18 -6.98
CA LYS A 107 -1.21 -21.52 -6.52
C LYS A 107 -0.14 -22.11 -7.45
N PHE A 108 1.04 -22.35 -6.91
CA PHE A 108 2.15 -22.93 -7.64
C PHE A 108 2.13 -24.47 -7.62
N PRO A 109 2.82 -25.13 -8.58
CA PRO A 109 2.88 -26.59 -8.66
C PRO A 109 3.54 -27.26 -7.46
N ASN A 110 4.47 -26.57 -6.79
CA ASN A 110 5.18 -27.06 -5.59
C ASN A 110 4.30 -27.13 -4.33
N GLY A 111 2.99 -26.83 -4.43
CA GLY A 111 2.07 -26.82 -3.31
C GLY A 111 2.17 -25.58 -2.43
N SER A 112 2.97 -24.59 -2.82
CA SER A 112 2.99 -23.25 -2.23
C SER A 112 2.22 -22.27 -3.10
N GLY A 113 2.10 -21.03 -2.65
CA GLY A 113 1.49 -19.95 -3.41
C GLY A 113 1.43 -18.67 -2.60
N VAL A 114 0.77 -17.65 -3.14
CA VAL A 114 0.70 -16.34 -2.49
C VAL A 114 -0.67 -15.72 -2.67
N SER A 115 -1.13 -14.99 -1.65
CA SER A 115 -2.25 -14.06 -1.73
C SER A 115 -1.70 -12.65 -1.87
N VAL A 116 -2.10 -11.95 -2.91
CA VAL A 116 -1.69 -10.58 -3.21
C VAL A 116 -2.90 -9.67 -3.13
N ILE A 117 -2.85 -8.62 -2.32
CA ILE A 117 -3.97 -7.70 -2.12
C ILE A 117 -3.46 -6.26 -2.19
N MET A 118 -4.20 -5.41 -2.90
CA MET A 118 -4.13 -3.96 -2.76
C MET A 118 -5.53 -3.48 -2.35
N SER A 119 -5.63 -2.76 -1.24
CA SER A 119 -6.90 -2.24 -0.72
C SER A 119 -6.72 -0.82 -0.18
N THR A 120 -7.81 -0.18 0.21
CA THR A 120 -7.77 1.11 0.93
C THR A 120 -6.91 1.03 2.21
N TYR A 121 -6.86 -0.14 2.84
CA TYR A 121 -6.13 -0.37 4.10
C TYR A 121 -4.64 -0.63 3.89
N THR A 122 -4.19 -0.94 2.67
CA THR A 122 -2.78 -1.23 2.41
C THR A 122 -1.93 0.02 2.18
N ALA A 123 -2.50 1.23 2.34
CA ALA A 123 -1.82 2.52 2.19
C ALA A 123 -1.04 2.68 0.86
N GLY A 124 -1.51 2.04 -0.22
CA GLY A 124 -0.88 2.09 -1.54
C GLY A 124 0.24 1.06 -1.76
N TYR A 125 0.42 0.10 -0.85
CA TYR A 125 1.32 -1.04 -1.00
C TYR A 125 0.56 -2.31 -1.39
N TRP A 126 1.21 -3.19 -2.14
CA TRP A 126 0.78 -4.57 -2.32
C TRP A 126 1.11 -5.37 -1.06
N GLU A 127 0.08 -5.91 -0.41
CA GLU A 127 0.23 -6.89 0.67
C GLU A 127 0.32 -8.30 0.10
N VAL A 128 1.34 -9.04 0.50
CA VAL A 128 1.63 -10.38 0.02
C VAL A 128 1.76 -11.31 1.21
N SER A 129 0.99 -12.39 1.22
CA SER A 129 1.07 -13.45 2.22
C SER A 129 1.33 -14.78 1.55
N ASP A 130 2.32 -15.54 2.03
CA ASP A 130 2.57 -16.87 1.50
C ASP A 130 1.48 -17.82 1.97
N MET A 131 1.18 -18.80 1.13
CA MET A 131 0.12 -19.76 1.34
C MET A 131 0.67 -21.16 1.07
N THR A 132 0.39 -22.09 1.97
CA THR A 132 0.64 -23.51 1.73
C THR A 132 -0.65 -24.20 1.34
N PHE A 133 -0.68 -24.77 0.15
CA PHE A 133 -1.80 -25.56 -0.32
C PHE A 133 -1.63 -27.02 0.09
N PRO A 134 -2.75 -27.70 0.36
CA PRO A 134 -2.70 -29.11 0.65
C PRO A 134 -2.41 -29.96 -0.60
N SER A 135 -1.69 -31.07 -0.40
CA SER A 135 -1.39 -32.05 -1.45
C SER A 135 -2.63 -32.82 -1.91
N LYS A 136 -3.60 -33.06 -1.00
CA LYS A 136 -4.87 -33.72 -1.30
C LYS A 136 -6.01 -32.70 -1.27
N SER A 137 -6.79 -32.60 -2.36
CA SER A 137 -7.96 -31.73 -2.41
C SER A 137 -9.20 -32.46 -1.86
N ILE A 138 -10.07 -31.73 -1.17
CA ILE A 138 -11.38 -32.27 -0.77
C ILE A 138 -12.29 -32.25 -2.00
N GLN A 139 -12.70 -33.43 -2.46
CA GLN A 139 -13.66 -33.55 -3.57
C GLN A 139 -15.09 -33.19 -3.14
N LYS A 140 -15.43 -33.41 -1.87
CA LYS A 140 -16.74 -33.10 -1.28
C LYS A 140 -16.86 -31.62 -0.88
N ALA A 141 -18.08 -31.09 -0.90
CA ALA A 141 -18.35 -29.76 -0.38
C ALA A 141 -18.00 -29.66 1.12
N LEU A 142 -17.53 -28.48 1.53
CA LEU A 142 -17.21 -28.25 2.93
C LEU A 142 -18.48 -28.11 3.77
N PRO A 143 -18.58 -28.80 4.92
CA PRO A 143 -19.70 -28.63 5.82
C PRO A 143 -19.83 -27.18 6.31
N LYS A 144 -21.06 -26.68 6.39
CA LYS A 144 -21.35 -25.35 6.97
C LYS A 144 -20.95 -25.28 8.46
N LYS A 145 -21.17 -26.36 9.21
CA LYS A 145 -20.86 -26.43 10.65
C LYS A 145 -19.34 -26.45 10.89
N LYS A 146 -18.82 -25.47 11.65
CA LYS A 146 -17.38 -25.31 11.98
C LYS A 146 -16.72 -26.59 12.50
N ARG A 147 -17.36 -27.32 13.41
CA ARG A 147 -16.85 -28.59 13.98
C ARG A 147 -16.67 -29.66 12.90
N LEU A 148 -17.68 -29.86 12.05
CA LEU A 148 -17.64 -30.84 10.96
C LEU A 148 -16.60 -30.46 9.89
N ARG A 149 -16.49 -29.16 9.57
CA ARG A 149 -15.45 -28.65 8.68
C ARG A 149 -14.06 -28.94 9.21
N LYS A 150 -13.79 -28.66 10.49
CA LYS A 150 -12.50 -28.99 11.14
C LYS A 150 -12.20 -30.49 11.10
N LYS A 151 -13.19 -31.34 11.42
CA LYS A 151 -13.04 -32.80 11.36
C LYS A 151 -12.70 -33.29 9.94
N LEU A 152 -13.36 -32.74 8.93
CA LEU A 152 -13.07 -33.07 7.53
C LEU A 152 -11.67 -32.59 7.11
N MET A 153 -11.28 -31.36 7.47
CA MET A 153 -9.94 -30.82 7.17
C MET A 153 -8.83 -31.69 7.78
N ALA A 154 -9.00 -32.08 9.05
CA ALA A 154 -8.06 -32.96 9.74
C ALA A 154 -7.91 -34.31 9.04
N LYS A 155 -9.01 -34.92 8.57
CA LYS A 155 -8.97 -36.21 7.84
C LYS A 155 -8.09 -36.17 6.59
N TYR A 156 -8.02 -35.02 5.93
CA TYR A 156 -7.24 -34.83 4.71
C TYR A 156 -5.84 -34.22 4.98
N ASN A 157 -5.40 -34.17 6.25
CA ASN A 157 -4.17 -33.50 6.69
C ASN A 157 -4.07 -32.05 6.21
N LEU A 158 -5.22 -31.38 6.07
CA LEU A 158 -5.32 -29.99 5.66
C LEU A 158 -5.15 -29.15 6.91
N LYS A 159 -3.92 -28.71 7.18
CA LYS A 159 -3.74 -27.52 8.00
C LYS A 159 -4.41 -26.38 7.22
N SER A 160 -5.25 -25.57 7.88
CA SER A 160 -5.85 -24.41 7.20
C SER A 160 -4.73 -23.62 6.53
N THR A 161 -4.92 -23.22 5.28
CA THR A 161 -3.93 -22.49 4.49
C THR A 161 -3.24 -21.46 5.37
N THR A 162 -2.00 -21.78 5.77
CA THR A 162 -1.29 -21.01 6.79
C THR A 162 -0.70 -19.82 6.07
N THR A 163 -1.16 -18.63 6.44
CA THR A 163 -0.59 -17.37 5.97
C THR A 163 0.62 -17.08 6.83
N SER A 164 1.82 -17.10 6.24
CA SER A 164 3.02 -16.55 6.89
C SER A 164 2.94 -15.01 6.91
N ASN A 165 3.96 -14.37 7.48
CA ASN A 165 4.12 -12.92 7.61
C ASN A 165 3.63 -12.14 6.37
N ILE A 166 2.93 -11.04 6.62
CA ILE A 166 2.44 -10.13 5.57
C ILE A 166 3.62 -9.26 5.13
N ASN A 167 4.07 -9.44 3.89
CA ASN A 167 5.06 -8.59 3.25
C ASN A 167 4.36 -7.44 2.50
N ARG A 168 5.00 -6.27 2.45
CA ARG A 168 4.45 -5.08 1.79
C ARG A 168 5.41 -4.58 0.72
N TYR A 169 4.91 -4.38 -0.49
CA TYR A 169 5.70 -3.97 -1.65
C TYR A 169 5.09 -2.74 -2.33
N ALA A 170 5.90 -1.74 -2.65
CA ALA A 170 5.41 -0.53 -3.34
C ALA A 170 5.08 -0.79 -4.83
N PHE A 171 5.78 -1.74 -5.44
CA PHE A 171 5.67 -2.05 -6.87
C PHE A 171 5.35 -3.52 -7.08
N PHE A 172 4.54 -3.81 -8.11
CA PHE A 172 4.15 -5.17 -8.44
C PHE A 172 5.34 -6.04 -8.89
N ASN A 173 6.37 -5.49 -9.53
CA ASN A 173 7.56 -6.26 -9.92
C ASN A 173 8.24 -6.91 -8.70
N ASN A 174 8.25 -6.24 -7.54
CA ASN A 174 8.81 -6.82 -6.30
C ASN A 174 7.92 -7.96 -5.77
N VAL A 175 6.61 -7.92 -6.05
CA VAL A 175 5.70 -9.03 -5.78
C VAL A 175 6.06 -10.23 -6.67
N GLU A 176 6.42 -9.99 -7.94
CA GLU A 176 6.86 -11.04 -8.86
C GLU A 176 8.19 -11.66 -8.47
N GLU A 177 9.15 -10.86 -8.01
CA GLU A 177 10.40 -11.38 -7.42
C GLU A 177 10.11 -12.26 -6.19
N HIS A 178 9.20 -11.83 -5.33
CA HIS A 178 8.74 -12.63 -4.18
C HIS A 178 8.08 -13.94 -4.63
N MET A 179 7.20 -13.87 -5.63
CA MET A 179 6.58 -15.04 -6.25
C MET A 179 7.61 -16.01 -6.81
N GLY A 180 8.65 -15.49 -7.47
CA GLY A 180 9.76 -16.29 -7.99
C GLY A 180 10.48 -17.07 -6.88
N LYS A 181 10.74 -16.44 -5.73
CA LYS A 181 11.32 -17.11 -4.56
C LYS A 181 10.42 -18.22 -4.02
N VAL A 182 9.12 -17.95 -3.88
CA VAL A 182 8.14 -18.94 -3.38
C VAL A 182 7.94 -20.09 -4.38
N TYR A 183 8.00 -19.81 -5.68
CA TYR A 183 7.93 -20.81 -6.74
C TYR A 183 9.17 -21.71 -6.77
N ALA A 184 10.36 -21.11 -6.64
CA ALA A 184 11.64 -21.83 -6.64
C ALA A 184 11.94 -22.56 -5.32
N ALA A 185 11.27 -22.20 -4.22
CA ALA A 185 11.38 -22.90 -2.95
C ALA A 185 10.84 -24.32 -3.09
N SER A 186 11.74 -25.29 -3.30
CA SER A 186 11.43 -26.71 -3.21
C SER A 186 11.24 -27.10 -1.75
N LYS A 187 10.25 -27.94 -1.49
CA LYS A 187 10.14 -28.68 -0.23
C LYS A 187 10.92 -29.98 -0.31
#